data_AF-A0A5A7N2T3-F1
#
_entry.id   AF-A0A5A7N2T3-F1
#
_cell.length_a   1.000
_cell.length_b   1.000
_cell.length_c   1.000
_cell.angle_alpha   90.00
_cell.angle_beta   90.00
_cell.angle_gamma   90.00
#
_symmetry.space_group_name_H-M   'P 1'
#
loop_
_entity.id
_entity.type
_entity.pdbx_description
1 polymer ?
#
loop_
_entity_poly.entity_id
_entity_poly.type
_entity_poly.pdbx_seq_one_letter_code
_entity_poly.pdbx_strand_id
1 'polypeptide(L)'
;MTDHSYSNAPQDAAAAIARLIEDIDSASWFAAVGEPATDDEQKEARSYVDGLGFSTARIQWQSDWAAAREAIQRADWAQDWWQKEHQLQMDLYRQAADHLGETVLLHLLSKVTDAATRLLHGPAAVAAARGGVADQA
;
A
#
# COMPACT_ATOMS: atom_id res chain seq x y z
N MET A 1 -18.65 2.28 42.02
CA MET A 1 -17.73 1.20 41.59
C MET A 1 -17.59 1.34 40.08
N THR A 2 -16.67 2.20 39.65
CA THR A 2 -16.44 2.55 38.24
C THR A 2 -15.47 1.54 37.65
N ASP A 3 -15.99 0.71 36.76
CA ASP A 3 -15.26 -0.28 35.99
C ASP A 3 -14.27 0.43 35.06
N HIS A 4 -13.01 0.51 35.49
CA HIS A 4 -11.90 1.02 34.67
C HIS A 4 -11.39 -0.13 33.79
N SER A 5 -12.19 -0.52 32.80
CA SER A 5 -11.67 -1.26 31.65
C SER A 5 -10.68 -0.34 30.93
N TYR A 6 -9.41 -0.42 31.30
CA TYR A 6 -8.33 0.28 30.62
C TYR A 6 -8.34 -0.16 29.15
N SER A 7 -8.65 0.76 28.24
CA SER A 7 -8.55 0.51 26.81
C SER A 7 -7.12 0.10 26.47
N ASN A 8 -6.95 -1.13 25.97
CA ASN A 8 -5.65 -1.66 25.58
C ASN A 8 -5.29 -1.33 24.13
N ALA A 9 -5.97 -0.34 23.54
CA ALA A 9 -5.87 0.03 22.13
C ALA A 9 -4.42 0.21 21.62
N PRO A 10 -3.47 0.81 22.37
CA PRO A 10 -2.08 0.89 21.93
C PRO A 10 -1.38 -0.47 21.82
N GLN A 11 -1.67 -1.42 22.71
CA GLN A 11 -1.09 -2.76 22.65
C GLN A 11 -1.71 -3.57 21.51
N ASP A 12 -3.02 -3.48 21.32
CA ASP A 12 -3.72 -4.16 20.24
C ASP A 12 -3.25 -3.63 18.87
N ALA A 13 -3.09 -2.30 18.73
CA ALA A 13 -2.52 -1.69 17.54
C ALA A 13 -1.07 -2.12 17.30
N ALA A 14 -0.24 -2.21 18.35
CA ALA A 14 1.12 -2.71 18.21
C ALA A 14 1.17 -4.18 17.74
N ALA A 15 0.27 -5.03 18.25
CA ALA A 15 0.16 -6.42 17.81
C ALA A 15 -0.29 -6.51 16.34
N ALA A 16 -1.27 -5.70 15.93
CA ALA A 16 -1.72 -5.61 14.54
C ALA A 16 -0.59 -5.15 13.60
N ILE A 17 0.22 -4.17 14.03
CA ILE A 17 1.37 -3.68 13.26
C ILE A 17 2.46 -4.75 13.16
N ALA A 18 2.74 -5.49 14.24
CA ALA A 18 3.67 -6.61 14.19
C ALA A 18 3.21 -7.68 13.19
N ARG A 19 1.90 -7.99 13.19
CA ARG A 19 1.31 -8.94 12.25
C ARG A 19 1.42 -8.46 10.80
N LEU A 20 1.11 -7.19 10.54
CA LEU A 20 1.27 -6.58 9.22
C LEU A 20 2.73 -6.70 8.74
N ILE A 21 3.71 -6.52 9.61
CA ILE A 21 5.13 -6.66 9.26
C ILE A 21 5.47 -8.13 8.90
N GLU A 22 4.93 -9.11 9.63
CA GLU A 22 5.08 -10.53 9.28
C GLU A 22 4.43 -10.86 7.92
N ASP A 23 3.26 -10.29 7.65
CA ASP A 23 2.57 -10.47 6.38
C ASP A 23 3.36 -9.82 5.22
N ILE A 24 3.98 -8.64 5.43
CA ILE A 24 4.87 -8.01 4.46
C ILE A 24 6.09 -8.89 4.16
N ASP A 25 6.71 -9.50 5.18
CA ASP A 25 7.90 -10.35 5.03
C ASP A 25 7.61 -11.67 4.29
N SER A 26 6.45 -12.26 4.56
CA SER A 26 6.06 -13.54 3.96
C SER A 26 5.44 -13.43 2.57
N ALA A 27 5.00 -12.24 2.17
CA ALA A 27 4.37 -12.01 0.88
C ALA A 27 5.37 -12.02 -0.28
N SER A 28 4.96 -12.64 -1.39
CA SER A 28 5.74 -12.71 -2.63
C SER A 28 5.51 -11.49 -3.53
N TRP A 29 5.74 -10.28 -3.00
CA TRP A 29 5.40 -8.98 -3.60
C TRP A 29 5.74 -8.82 -5.08
N PHE A 30 6.88 -9.35 -5.51
CA PHE A 30 7.40 -9.15 -6.87
C PHE A 30 7.46 -10.42 -7.72
N ALA A 31 6.81 -11.51 -7.28
CA ALA A 31 6.90 -12.79 -7.97
C ALA A 31 6.16 -12.83 -9.33
N ALA A 32 5.10 -12.04 -9.48
CA ALA A 32 4.26 -12.00 -10.69
C ALA A 32 4.48 -10.74 -11.54
N VAL A 33 5.56 -9.98 -11.30
CA VAL A 33 5.85 -8.77 -12.10
C VAL A 33 6.08 -9.17 -13.56
N GLY A 34 5.29 -8.55 -14.46
CA GLY A 34 5.33 -8.81 -15.89
C GLY A 34 4.45 -9.98 -16.35
N GLU A 35 3.85 -10.71 -15.42
CA GLU A 35 2.85 -11.74 -15.74
C GLU A 35 1.48 -11.08 -16.02
N PRO A 36 0.64 -11.70 -16.87
CA PRO A 36 -0.74 -11.26 -17.05
C PRO A 36 -1.54 -11.37 -15.76
N ALA A 37 -2.37 -10.36 -15.47
CA ALA A 37 -3.25 -10.39 -14.30
C ALA A 37 -4.30 -11.51 -14.41
N THR A 38 -4.46 -12.25 -13.33
CA THR A 38 -5.51 -13.25 -13.14
C THR A 38 -6.89 -12.62 -13.05
N ASP A 39 -7.94 -13.42 -13.21
CA ASP A 39 -9.32 -12.96 -13.09
C ASP A 39 -9.62 -12.40 -11.68
N ASP A 40 -8.97 -12.93 -10.66
CA ASP A 40 -9.17 -12.48 -9.28
C ASP A 40 -8.46 -11.17 -9.00
N GLU A 41 -7.21 -10.98 -9.47
CA GLU A 41 -6.52 -9.68 -9.41
C GLU A 41 -7.29 -8.59 -10.17
N GLN A 42 -7.92 -8.93 -11.31
CA GLN A 42 -8.78 -8.02 -12.05
C GLN A 42 -10.03 -7.60 -11.26
N LYS A 43 -10.66 -8.54 -10.55
CA LYS A 43 -11.82 -8.24 -9.68
C LYS A 43 -11.41 -7.40 -8.48
N GLU A 44 -10.27 -7.68 -7.86
CA GLU A 44 -9.74 -6.91 -6.74
C GLU A 44 -9.43 -5.47 -7.13
N ALA A 45 -8.69 -5.28 -8.23
CA ALA A 45 -8.41 -3.97 -8.79
C ALA A 45 -9.71 -3.21 -9.10
N ARG A 46 -10.72 -3.90 -9.67
CA ARG A 46 -12.03 -3.31 -9.94
C ARG A 46 -12.71 -2.86 -8.65
N SER A 47 -12.76 -3.72 -7.64
CA SER A 47 -13.39 -3.43 -6.34
C SER A 47 -12.74 -2.23 -5.66
N TYR A 48 -11.41 -2.13 -5.70
CA TYR A 48 -10.68 -0.99 -5.13
C TYR A 48 -11.05 0.33 -5.84
N VAL A 49 -11.01 0.36 -7.16
CA VAL A 49 -11.32 1.57 -7.93
C VAL A 49 -12.82 1.93 -7.83
N ASP A 50 -13.71 0.94 -7.70
CA ASP A 50 -15.15 1.16 -7.42
C ASP A 50 -15.37 1.78 -6.04
N GLY A 51 -14.66 1.30 -5.01
CA GLY A 51 -14.71 1.84 -3.66
C GLY A 51 -14.27 3.31 -3.58
N LEU A 52 -13.40 3.74 -4.50
CA LEU A 52 -13.00 5.14 -4.65
C LEU A 52 -13.98 6.00 -5.47
N GLY A 53 -15.04 5.39 -6.04
CA GLY A 53 -16.08 6.06 -6.82
C GLY A 53 -15.81 6.13 -8.32
N PHE A 54 -14.87 5.35 -8.86
CA PHE A 54 -14.45 5.38 -10.26
C PHE A 54 -14.96 4.15 -11.04
N SER A 55 -16.26 3.88 -10.97
CA SER A 55 -16.87 2.66 -11.56
C SER A 55 -16.81 2.58 -13.08
N THR A 56 -16.70 3.73 -13.75
CA THR A 56 -16.54 3.80 -15.21
C THR A 56 -15.09 3.88 -15.65
N ALA A 57 -14.13 3.93 -14.72
CA ALA A 57 -12.71 3.99 -15.07
C ALA A 57 -12.26 2.68 -15.73
N ARG A 58 -11.42 2.82 -16.75
CA ARG A 58 -10.77 1.69 -17.42
C ARG A 58 -9.48 1.34 -16.68
N ILE A 59 -9.37 0.09 -16.24
CA ILE A 59 -8.14 -0.47 -15.66
C ILE A 59 -7.29 -1.01 -16.80
N GLN A 60 -6.00 -0.67 -16.80
CA GLN A 60 -5.03 -1.15 -17.78
C GLN A 60 -3.85 -1.79 -17.06
N TRP A 61 -3.56 -3.05 -17.40
CA TRP A 61 -2.39 -3.77 -16.94
C TRP A 61 -1.19 -3.47 -17.84
N GLN A 62 -0.05 -3.20 -17.23
CA GLN A 62 1.20 -2.94 -17.94
C GLN A 62 2.05 -4.22 -17.92
N SER A 63 2.56 -4.63 -19.08
CA SER A 63 3.31 -5.88 -19.25
C SER A 63 4.78 -5.78 -18.86
N ASP A 64 5.32 -4.57 -18.81
CA ASP A 64 6.73 -4.34 -18.53
C ASP A 64 6.97 -2.98 -17.86
N TRP A 65 8.18 -2.83 -17.34
CA TRP A 65 8.62 -1.64 -16.62
C TRP A 65 8.68 -0.37 -17.48
N ALA A 66 8.92 -0.49 -18.80
CA ALA A 66 8.97 0.66 -19.68
C ALA A 66 7.56 1.23 -19.91
N ALA A 67 6.59 0.36 -20.21
CA ALA A 67 5.19 0.73 -20.32
C ALA A 67 4.63 1.29 -18.99
N ALA A 68 5.01 0.70 -17.86
CA ALA A 68 4.68 1.24 -16.54
C ALA A 68 5.26 2.64 -16.32
N ARG A 69 6.53 2.86 -16.70
CA ARG A 69 7.18 4.18 -16.62
C ARG A 69 6.49 5.22 -17.50
N GLU A 70 6.12 4.87 -18.73
CA GLU A 70 5.38 5.77 -19.60
C GLU A 70 4.00 6.10 -19.01
N ALA A 71 3.30 5.10 -18.46
CA ALA A 71 1.99 5.28 -17.85
C ALA A 71 2.02 6.25 -16.65
N ILE A 72 3.01 6.17 -15.76
CA ILE A 72 3.12 7.08 -14.60
C ILE A 72 3.53 8.51 -14.97
N GLN A 73 4.10 8.72 -16.16
CA GLN A 73 4.51 10.05 -16.64
C GLN A 73 3.39 10.80 -17.39
N ARG A 74 2.26 10.14 -17.62
CA ARG A 74 1.10 10.74 -18.27
C ARG A 74 0.52 11.89 -17.46
N ALA A 75 0.47 13.07 -18.08
CA ALA A 75 -0.10 14.26 -17.45
C ALA A 75 -1.65 14.27 -17.45
N ASP A 76 -2.29 13.37 -18.20
CA ASP A 76 -3.75 13.23 -18.29
C ASP A 76 -4.32 12.20 -17.31
N TRP A 77 -3.51 11.70 -16.36
CA TRP A 77 -4.03 10.88 -15.28
C TRP A 77 -5.03 11.69 -14.43
N ALA A 78 -6.06 11.01 -13.92
CA ALA A 78 -7.11 11.66 -13.17
C ALA A 78 -6.57 12.15 -11.82
N GLN A 79 -6.21 13.43 -11.73
CA GLN A 79 -5.90 14.12 -10.47
C GLN A 79 -6.99 13.82 -9.41
N ASP A 80 -8.23 13.65 -9.85
CA ASP A 80 -9.36 13.28 -9.01
C ASP A 80 -9.16 11.96 -8.25
N TRP A 81 -8.57 10.92 -8.86
CA TRP A 81 -8.32 9.64 -8.18
C TRP A 81 -7.32 9.83 -7.03
N TRP A 82 -6.21 10.51 -7.30
CA TRP A 82 -5.22 10.85 -6.28
C TRP A 82 -5.84 11.67 -5.14
N GLN A 83 -6.65 12.68 -5.46
CA GLN A 83 -7.32 13.50 -4.43
C GLN A 83 -8.27 12.67 -3.56
N LYS A 84 -8.99 11.71 -4.17
CA LYS A 84 -9.90 10.81 -3.44
C LYS A 84 -9.14 9.89 -2.50
N GLU A 85 -8.06 9.27 -2.98
CA GLU A 85 -7.24 8.40 -2.15
C GLU A 85 -6.57 9.18 -1.01
N HIS A 86 -6.00 10.35 -1.31
CA HIS A 86 -5.40 11.21 -0.30
C HIS A 86 -6.42 11.65 0.77
N GLN A 87 -7.65 12.01 0.37
CA GLN A 87 -8.71 12.35 1.33
C GLN A 87 -9.06 11.17 2.23
N LEU A 88 -9.19 9.96 1.68
CA LEU A 88 -9.44 8.74 2.46
C LEU A 88 -8.30 8.47 3.45
N GLN A 89 -7.04 8.64 3.00
CA GLN A 89 -5.86 8.51 3.86
C GLN A 89 -5.90 9.49 5.03
N MET A 90 -6.21 10.77 4.77
CA MET A 90 -6.31 11.80 5.80
C MET A 90 -7.43 11.50 6.81
N ASP A 91 -8.57 11.01 6.33
CA ASP A 91 -9.69 10.65 7.20
C ASP A 91 -9.38 9.44 8.08
N LEU A 92 -8.70 8.42 7.55
CA LEU A 92 -8.22 7.27 8.33
C LEU A 92 -7.15 7.67 9.34
N TYR A 93 -6.21 8.54 8.94
CA TYR A 93 -5.17 9.05 9.83
C TYR A 93 -5.78 9.78 11.01
N ARG A 94 -6.72 10.70 10.76
CA ARG A 94 -7.43 11.44 11.81
C ARG A 94 -8.15 10.50 12.78
N GLN A 95 -8.92 9.54 12.26
CA GLN A 95 -9.62 8.55 13.09
C GLN A 95 -8.65 7.74 13.97
N ALA A 96 -7.52 7.31 13.40
CA ALA A 96 -6.51 6.57 14.15
C ALA A 96 -5.81 7.46 15.19
N ALA A 97 -5.53 8.72 14.87
CA ALA A 97 -4.91 9.68 15.78
C ALA A 97 -5.85 10.02 16.95
N ASP A 98 -7.15 10.19 16.69
CA ASP A 98 -8.18 10.39 17.72
C ASP A 98 -8.29 9.19 18.66
N HIS A 99 -8.08 7.97 18.14
CA HIS A 99 -8.20 6.73 18.92
C HIS A 99 -6.94 6.38 19.72
N LEU A 100 -5.74 6.56 19.14
CA LEU A 100 -4.46 6.08 19.70
C LEU A 100 -3.60 7.21 20.28
N GLY A 101 -3.86 8.46 19.89
CA GLY A 101 -2.95 9.57 20.05
C GLY A 101 -1.90 9.63 18.93
N GLU A 102 -1.66 10.85 18.43
CA GLU A 102 -0.80 11.11 17.27
C GLU A 102 0.64 10.59 17.44
N THR A 103 1.25 10.79 18.61
CA THR A 103 2.62 10.31 18.89
C THR A 103 2.75 8.78 18.78
N VAL A 104 1.75 8.05 19.30
CA VAL A 104 1.73 6.58 19.25
C VAL A 104 1.51 6.11 17.81
N LEU A 105 0.56 6.71 17.10
CA LEU A 105 0.29 6.41 15.70
C LEU A 105 1.53 6.62 14.84
N LEU A 106 2.19 7.77 14.94
CA LEU A 106 3.42 8.06 14.19
C LEU A 106 4.51 7.04 14.49
N HIS A 107 4.73 6.68 15.76
CA HIS A 107 5.71 5.66 16.12
C HIS A 107 5.41 4.29 15.48
N LEU A 108 4.14 3.90 15.44
CA LEU A 108 3.71 2.64 14.80
C LEU A 108 3.86 2.69 13.27
N LEU A 109 3.48 3.80 12.62
CA LEU A 109 3.64 3.97 11.18
C LEU A 109 5.12 3.99 10.76
N SER A 110 6.00 4.58 11.57
CA SER A 110 7.45 4.54 11.34
C SER A 110 7.97 3.10 11.35
N LYS A 111 7.51 2.24 12.29
CA LYS A 111 7.90 0.82 12.30
C LYS A 111 7.53 0.09 11.01
N VAL A 112 6.34 0.34 10.47
CA VAL A 112 5.90 -0.26 9.20
C VAL A 112 6.77 0.24 8.04
N THR A 113 7.02 1.55 7.98
CA THR A 113 7.82 2.17 6.91
C THR A 113 9.27 1.66 6.91
N ASP A 114 9.88 1.55 8.10
CA ASP A 114 11.24 1.02 8.26
C ASP A 114 11.29 -0.47 7.88
N ALA A 115 10.30 -1.26 8.30
CA ALA A 115 10.20 -2.67 7.94
C ALA A 115 10.04 -2.84 6.43
N ALA A 116 9.08 -2.16 5.81
CA ALA A 116 8.83 -2.24 4.38
C ALA A 116 10.07 -1.85 3.56
N THR A 117 10.76 -0.78 3.94
CA THR A 117 12.00 -0.35 3.25
C THR A 117 13.05 -1.47 3.29
N ARG A 118 13.26 -2.05 4.47
CA ARG A 118 14.31 -3.04 4.69
C ARG A 118 13.98 -4.40 4.07
N LEU A 119 12.70 -4.77 4.04
CA LEU A 119 12.22 -6.06 3.52
C LEU A 119 12.00 -6.05 2.01
N LEU A 120 11.51 -4.94 1.44
CA LEU A 120 11.06 -4.89 0.05
C LEU A 120 12.13 -4.40 -0.92
N HIS A 121 13.12 -3.62 -0.48
CA HIS A 121 14.09 -3.02 -1.40
C HIS A 121 14.95 -4.06 -2.14
N GLY A 122 15.45 -5.08 -1.43
CA GLY A 122 16.21 -6.17 -2.05
C GLY A 122 15.39 -6.98 -3.08
N PRO A 123 14.22 -7.51 -2.70
CA PRO A 123 13.32 -8.19 -3.63
C PRO A 123 12.91 -7.34 -4.85
N ALA A 124 12.64 -6.04 -4.65
CA ALA A 124 12.31 -5.11 -5.72
C ALA A 124 13.48 -4.98 -6.72
N ALA A 125 14.70 -4.79 -6.22
CA ALA A 125 15.90 -4.70 -7.06
C ALA A 125 16.14 -5.98 -7.88
N VAL A 126 15.93 -7.15 -7.27
CA VAL A 126 16.04 -8.44 -7.97
C VAL A 126 14.97 -8.55 -9.08
N ALA A 127 13.74 -8.16 -8.81
CA ALA A 127 12.66 -8.19 -9.80
C ALA A 127 12.90 -7.22 -10.95
N ALA A 128 13.37 -6.00 -10.66
CA ALA A 128 13.76 -5.02 -11.68
C ALA A 128 14.88 -5.56 -12.58
N ALA A 129 15.93 -6.15 -11.98
CA ALA A 129 17.05 -6.72 -12.72
C ALA A 129 16.61 -7.88 -13.66
N ARG A 130 15.67 -8.73 -13.23
CA ARG A 130 15.08 -9.77 -14.09
C ARG A 130 14.34 -9.19 -15.29
N GLY A 131 13.69 -8.05 -15.11
CA GLY A 131 13.02 -7.28 -16.17
C GLY A 131 13.95 -6.45 -17.05
N GLY A 132 15.27 -6.61 -16.92
CA GLY A 132 16.26 -5.85 -17.71
C GLY A 132 16.41 -4.39 -17.29
N VAL A 133 15.86 -4.00 -16.12
CA VAL A 133 16.00 -2.66 -15.55
C VAL A 133 17.04 -2.70 -14.44
N ALA A 134 18.21 -2.11 -14.70
CA ALA A 134 19.24 -1.90 -13.70
C ALA A 134 19.29 -0.41 -13.32
N ASP A 135 19.59 -0.13 -12.05
CA ASP A 135 19.87 1.23 -11.61
C ASP A 135 21.09 1.77 -12.36
N GLN A 136 21.03 3.01 -12.84
CA GLN A 136 22.19 3.63 -13.47
C GLN A 136 23.19 3.97 -12.36
N ALA A 137 24.42 3.46 -12.48
CA ALA A 137 25.50 3.65 -11.51
C ALA A 137 25.88 5.13 -11.32
#